data_AF-A0A1C4FQB8-F1
#
_entry.id   AF-A0A1C4FQB8-F1
#
_cell.length_a   1.000
_cell.length_b   1.000
_cell.length_c   1.000
_cell.angle_alpha   90.00
_cell.angle_beta   90.00
_cell.angle_gamma   90.00
#
_symmetry.space_group_name_H-M   'P 1'
#
loop_
_entity.id
_entity.type
_entity.pdbx_description
1 polymer ?
#
loop_
_entity_poly.entity_id
_entity_poly.type
_entity_poly.pdbx_seq_one_letter_code
_entity_poly.pdbx_strand_id
1 'polypeptide(L)'
;MSVLKLKLDQEQLVEDFFEGTFLAGIMSQARDYQLCWQINRFLGCQFRVNNALEIRLAKNNRSFFFTVFDYPEQTKSVTHYLYNNHCQAEFLLPELRNIDYLWLVKGDYYQAEEMKKLFEQLRQLELVQLVSLLDIKDIKNKMNLIF
;
A
#
# COMPACT_ATOMS: atom_id res chain seq x y z
N MET A 1 -34.05 -23.48 17.19
CA MET A 1 -32.59 -23.44 17.44
C MET A 1 -31.93 -22.85 16.20
N SER A 2 -31.61 -21.57 16.25
CA SER A 2 -31.03 -20.82 15.15
C SER A 2 -29.56 -21.18 15.05
N VAL A 3 -29.16 -21.85 13.97
CA VAL A 3 -27.76 -22.16 13.69
C VAL A 3 -27.08 -20.83 13.35
N LEU A 4 -26.33 -20.28 14.30
CA LEU A 4 -25.41 -19.17 14.07
C LEU A 4 -24.39 -19.62 13.02
N LYS A 5 -24.68 -19.35 11.75
CA LYS A 5 -23.68 -19.42 10.69
C LYS A 5 -22.66 -18.34 10.99
N LEU A 6 -21.49 -18.73 11.47
CA LEU A 6 -20.28 -17.91 11.50
C LEU A 6 -19.84 -17.64 10.04
N LYS A 7 -20.65 -16.91 9.28
CA LYS A 7 -20.20 -16.19 8.10
C LYS A 7 -19.48 -14.99 8.68
N LEU A 8 -18.15 -15.08 8.80
CA LEU A 8 -17.31 -13.90 8.94
C LEU A 8 -17.69 -13.01 7.75
N ASP A 9 -18.34 -11.87 7.99
CA ASP A 9 -18.67 -10.93 6.94
C ASP A 9 -17.34 -10.39 6.41
N GLN A 10 -16.92 -10.93 5.26
CA GLN A 10 -15.65 -10.55 4.63
C GLN A 10 -15.60 -9.04 4.37
N GLU A 11 -16.76 -8.42 4.12
CA GLU A 11 -16.89 -6.98 3.97
C GLU A 11 -16.52 -6.24 5.26
N GLN A 12 -16.97 -6.71 6.42
CA GLN A 12 -16.66 -6.11 7.71
C GLN A 12 -15.16 -6.22 8.03
N LEU A 13 -14.53 -7.36 7.76
CA LEU A 13 -13.07 -7.52 7.95
C LEU A 13 -12.26 -6.58 7.04
N VAL A 14 -12.76 -6.36 5.82
CA VAL A 14 -12.13 -5.44 4.87
C VAL A 14 -12.26 -4.01 5.38
N GLU A 15 -13.43 -3.62 5.87
CA GLU A 15 -13.64 -2.31 6.48
C GLU A 15 -12.74 -2.10 7.70
N ASP A 16 -12.71 -3.06 8.63
CA ASP A 16 -11.86 -3.03 9.83
C ASP A 16 -10.37 -2.95 9.47
N PHE A 17 -9.94 -3.60 8.37
CA PHE A 17 -8.54 -3.54 7.93
C PHE A 17 -8.13 -2.14 7.46
N PHE A 18 -9.04 -1.45 6.76
CA PHE A 18 -8.82 -0.14 6.17
C PHE A 18 -9.27 1.04 7.05
N GLU A 19 -9.85 0.75 8.21
CA GLU A 19 -10.12 1.76 9.23
C GLU A 19 -8.82 2.47 9.65
N GLY A 20 -8.87 3.81 9.71
CA GLY A 20 -7.69 4.58 10.11
C GLY A 20 -6.52 4.52 9.13
N THR A 21 -6.79 4.22 7.85
CA THR A 21 -5.72 4.10 6.85
C THR A 21 -5.72 5.25 5.83
N PHE A 22 -4.51 5.61 5.39
CA PHE A 22 -4.28 6.56 4.32
C PHE A 22 -3.56 5.88 3.18
N LEU A 23 -3.99 6.14 1.94
CA LEU A 23 -3.40 5.55 0.76
C LEU A 23 -2.96 6.63 -0.22
N ALA A 24 -1.72 6.50 -0.70
CA ALA A 24 -1.20 7.30 -1.79
C ALA A 24 -0.71 6.41 -2.93
N GLY A 25 -0.97 6.83 -4.16
CA GLY A 25 -0.38 6.27 -5.36
C GLY A 25 0.79 7.12 -5.83
N ILE A 26 1.88 6.46 -6.18
CA ILE A 26 3.14 7.07 -6.61
C ILE A 26 3.42 6.61 -8.03
N MET A 27 3.69 7.57 -8.91
CA MET A 27 4.19 7.31 -10.26
C MET A 27 5.70 7.54 -10.27
N SER A 28 6.46 6.53 -10.67
CA SER A 28 7.92 6.55 -10.67
C SER A 28 8.47 5.52 -11.66
N GLN A 29 9.39 5.97 -12.52
CA GLN A 29 10.13 5.09 -13.43
C GLN A 29 11.30 4.35 -12.75
N ALA A 30 11.55 4.62 -11.48
CA ALA A 30 12.63 3.98 -10.74
C ALA A 30 12.27 2.55 -10.38
N ARG A 31 13.30 1.72 -10.19
CA ARG A 31 13.12 0.38 -9.62
C ARG A 31 12.74 0.50 -8.14
N ASP A 32 12.04 -0.53 -7.64
CA ASP A 32 11.53 -0.62 -6.28
C ASP A 32 12.58 -0.31 -5.21
N TYR A 33 13.77 -0.90 -5.30
CA TYR A 33 14.87 -0.66 -4.38
C TYR A 33 15.42 0.76 -4.45
N GLN A 34 15.39 1.41 -5.62
CA GLN A 34 15.88 2.79 -5.78
C GLN A 34 14.91 3.78 -5.15
N LEU A 35 13.61 3.59 -5.41
CA LEU A 35 12.56 4.41 -4.80
C LEU A 35 12.57 4.24 -3.28
N CYS A 36 12.60 2.99 -2.79
CA CYS A 36 12.66 2.67 -1.37
C CYS A 36 13.90 3.30 -0.70
N TRP A 37 15.08 3.18 -1.31
CA TRP A 37 16.28 3.82 -0.79
C TRP A 37 16.17 5.35 -0.71
N GLN A 38 15.59 5.99 -1.74
CA GLN A 38 15.42 7.43 -1.75
C GLN A 38 14.42 7.87 -0.68
N ILE A 39 13.27 7.21 -0.58
CA ILE A 39 12.28 7.46 0.48
C ILE A 39 12.95 7.36 1.85
N ASN A 40 13.74 6.31 2.07
CA ASN A 40 14.40 6.11 3.35
C ASN A 40 15.39 7.23 3.68
N ARG A 41 16.16 7.68 2.68
CA ARG A 41 17.16 8.73 2.84
C ARG A 41 16.56 10.11 3.09
N PHE A 42 15.45 10.44 2.41
CA PHE A 42 14.88 11.79 2.43
C PHE A 42 13.83 11.97 3.52
N LEU A 43 12.99 10.95 3.77
CA LEU A 43 11.91 11.02 4.76
C LEU A 43 12.29 10.35 6.09
N GLY A 44 13.43 9.67 6.16
CA GLY A 44 13.86 8.95 7.36
C GLY A 44 13.03 7.69 7.65
N CYS A 45 12.13 7.29 6.74
CA CYS A 45 11.48 5.99 6.80
C CYS A 45 12.54 4.88 6.69
N GLN A 46 12.32 3.73 7.31
CA GLN A 46 13.24 2.59 7.17
C GLN A 46 12.52 1.41 6.54
N PHE A 47 12.00 1.61 5.34
CA PHE A 47 11.36 0.55 4.58
C PHE A 47 12.33 -0.61 4.33
N ARG A 48 11.85 -1.82 4.61
CA ARG A 48 12.55 -3.07 4.35
C ARG A 48 11.62 -4.00 3.61
N VAL A 49 12.18 -4.84 2.75
CA VAL A 49 11.38 -5.85 2.05
C VAL A 49 10.86 -6.85 3.07
N ASN A 50 9.57 -7.14 3.03
CA ASN A 50 8.94 -8.12 3.90
C ASN A 50 8.40 -9.29 3.08
N ASN A 51 9.20 -10.34 2.99
CA ASN A 51 8.85 -11.55 2.24
C ASN A 51 7.69 -12.34 2.88
N ALA A 52 7.33 -12.05 4.14
CA ALA A 52 6.17 -12.67 4.79
C ALA A 52 4.85 -12.03 4.34
N LEU A 53 4.89 -10.79 3.84
CA LEU A 53 3.73 -10.02 3.36
C LEU A 53 3.58 -10.12 1.84
N GLU A 54 4.19 -11.11 1.21
CA GLU A 54 4.18 -11.27 -0.25
C GLU A 54 2.74 -11.54 -0.74
N ILE A 55 2.20 -10.60 -1.52
CA ILE A 55 0.86 -10.75 -2.07
C ILE A 55 0.93 -11.67 -3.30
N ARG A 56 0.14 -12.74 -3.25
CA ARG A 56 0.00 -13.70 -4.35
C ARG A 56 -1.32 -13.49 -5.09
N LEU A 57 -1.23 -13.14 -6.37
CA LEU A 57 -2.36 -13.16 -7.29
C LEU A 57 -2.26 -14.34 -8.24
N ALA A 58 -3.32 -15.15 -8.31
CA ALA A 58 -3.42 -16.27 -9.24
C ALA A 58 -4.31 -15.89 -10.43
N LYS A 59 -3.74 -15.88 -11.64
CA LYS A 59 -4.49 -15.57 -12.88
C LYS A 59 -3.97 -16.42 -14.03
N ASN A 60 -4.88 -16.97 -14.84
CA ASN A 60 -4.56 -17.81 -16.00
C ASN A 60 -3.52 -18.91 -15.70
N ASN A 61 -3.69 -19.62 -14.58
CA ASN A 61 -2.80 -20.69 -14.12
C ASN A 61 -1.35 -20.25 -13.81
N ARG A 62 -1.11 -18.94 -13.67
CA ARG A 62 0.16 -18.35 -13.24
C ARG A 62 -0.03 -17.67 -11.89
N SER A 63 1.00 -17.71 -11.05
CA SER A 63 1.07 -16.98 -9.80
C SER A 63 1.98 -15.77 -9.97
N PHE A 64 1.48 -14.60 -9.60
CA PHE A 64 2.19 -13.34 -9.59
C PHE A 64 2.46 -12.96 -8.13
N PHE A 65 3.67 -12.52 -7.87
CA PHE A 65 4.15 -12.18 -6.53
C PHE A 65 4.50 -10.70 -6.50
N PHE A 66 3.83 -9.95 -5.63
CA PHE A 66 4.05 -8.52 -5.50
C PHE A 66 4.86 -8.26 -4.24
N THR A 67 5.97 -7.55 -4.43
CA THR A 67 6.87 -7.18 -3.35
C THR A 67 6.23 -6.09 -2.51
N VAL A 68 6.26 -6.30 -1.19
CA VAL A 68 5.80 -5.32 -0.19
C VAL A 68 6.98 -4.95 0.68
N PHE A 69 7.19 -3.65 0.86
CA PHE A 69 8.11 -3.12 1.84
C PHE A 69 7.32 -2.60 3.04
N ASP A 70 7.75 -2.92 4.25
CA ASP A 70 7.13 -2.40 5.46
C ASP A 70 8.10 -1.56 6.28
N TYR A 71 7.51 -0.65 7.04
CA TYR A 71 8.18 0.14 8.04
C TYR A 71 7.23 0.34 9.23
N PRO A 72 7.35 -0.50 10.28
CA PRO A 72 6.67 -0.26 11.54
C PRO A 72 7.37 0.89 12.28
N GLU A 73 6.65 2.00 12.47
CA GLU A 73 7.17 3.11 13.25
C GLU A 73 7.14 2.71 14.73
N GLN A 74 8.28 2.72 15.43
CA GLN A 74 8.33 2.21 16.81
C GLN A 74 7.69 3.18 17.81
N THR A 75 7.69 4.47 17.49
CA THR A 75 7.26 5.57 18.36
C THR A 75 5.77 5.87 18.23
N LYS A 76 5.17 5.48 17.12
CA LYS A 76 3.75 5.73 16.79
C LYS A 76 3.17 4.39 16.42
N SER A 77 1.98 4.05 16.90
CA SER A 77 1.31 2.78 16.54
C SER A 77 0.82 2.80 15.08
N VAL A 78 1.74 3.00 14.15
CA VAL A 78 1.53 3.16 12.71
C VAL A 78 2.51 2.27 11.98
N THR A 79 2.00 1.59 10.96
CA THR A 79 2.83 0.83 10.04
C THR A 79 2.65 1.37 8.63
N HIS A 80 3.77 1.64 7.97
CA HIS A 80 3.78 2.03 6.57
C HIS A 80 4.04 0.79 5.72
N TYR A 81 3.28 0.64 4.64
CA TYR A 81 3.43 -0.39 3.63
C TYR A 81 3.59 0.25 2.26
N LEU A 82 4.63 -0.13 1.53
CA LEU A 82 4.89 0.28 0.17
C LEU A 82 4.77 -0.94 -0.74
N TYR A 83 3.73 -0.97 -1.55
CA TYR A 83 3.44 -2.03 -2.50
C TYR A 83 4.00 -1.66 -3.87
N ASN A 84 4.64 -2.62 -4.52
CA ASN A 84 4.86 -2.55 -5.96
C ASN A 84 3.55 -2.91 -6.66
N ASN A 85 2.97 -1.99 -7.45
CA ASN A 85 1.72 -2.25 -8.15
C ASN A 85 1.91 -3.09 -9.41
N HIS A 86 3.15 -3.29 -9.88
CA HIS A 86 3.44 -3.97 -11.13
C HIS A 86 4.28 -5.24 -10.92
N CYS A 87 3.81 -6.36 -11.46
CA CYS A 87 4.57 -7.61 -11.50
C CYS A 87 4.46 -8.23 -12.90
N GLN A 88 5.57 -8.20 -13.65
CA GLN A 88 5.69 -8.74 -15.00
C GLN A 88 4.70 -8.14 -16.01
N ALA A 89 3.50 -8.72 -16.12
CA ALA A 89 2.44 -8.33 -17.06
C ALA A 89 1.10 -8.08 -16.34
N GLU A 90 1.09 -8.12 -15.01
CA GLU A 90 -0.10 -7.94 -14.19
C GLU A 90 0.09 -6.82 -13.17
N PHE A 91 -1.04 -6.27 -12.73
CA PHE A 91 -1.10 -5.20 -11.76
C PHE A 91 -1.81 -5.66 -10.50
N LEU A 92 -1.34 -5.20 -9.34
CA LEU A 92 -1.99 -5.46 -8.06
C LEU A 92 -3.39 -4.82 -8.03
N LEU A 93 -3.47 -3.57 -8.50
CA LEU A 93 -4.70 -2.81 -8.72
C LEU A 93 -4.84 -2.47 -10.21
N PRO A 94 -5.58 -3.31 -10.99
CA PRO A 94 -5.72 -3.13 -12.43
C PRO A 94 -6.48 -1.86 -12.86
N GLU A 95 -7.18 -1.21 -11.94
CA GLU A 95 -7.81 0.11 -12.10
C GLU A 95 -6.80 1.26 -12.04
N LEU A 96 -5.67 1.09 -11.36
CA LEU A 96 -4.65 2.13 -11.12
C LEU A 96 -3.38 1.83 -11.94
N ARG A 97 -3.53 1.54 -13.23
CA ARG A 97 -2.40 1.14 -14.10
C ARG A 97 -1.31 2.19 -14.28
N ASN A 98 -1.66 3.46 -14.10
CA ASN A 98 -0.71 4.56 -14.18
C ASN A 98 0.13 4.70 -12.91
N ILE A 99 -0.26 4.03 -11.81
CA ILE A 99 0.41 4.10 -10.53
C ILE A 99 1.37 2.92 -10.43
N ASP A 100 2.65 3.23 -10.23
CA ASP A 100 3.71 2.22 -10.16
C ASP A 100 3.82 1.65 -8.74
N TYR A 101 3.64 2.49 -7.72
CA TYR A 101 3.74 2.10 -6.31
C TYR A 101 2.58 2.63 -5.48
N LEU A 102 2.19 1.89 -4.45
CA LEU A 102 1.15 2.31 -3.51
C LEU A 102 1.75 2.39 -2.12
N TRP A 103 1.55 3.51 -1.45
CA TRP A 103 1.95 3.70 -0.07
C TRP A 103 0.71 3.75 0.81
N LEU A 104 0.49 2.66 1.57
CA LEU A 104 -0.53 2.56 2.60
C LEU A 104 0.09 2.90 3.96
N VAL A 105 -0.53 3.80 4.70
CA VAL A 105 -0.21 4.10 6.09
C VAL A 105 -1.36 3.59 6.94
N LYS A 106 -1.09 2.68 7.86
CA LYS A 106 -2.10 2.05 8.71
C LYS A 106 -1.90 2.45 10.17
N GLY A 107 -2.91 3.07 10.77
CA GLY A 107 -2.99 3.39 12.19
C GLY A 107 -3.53 4.80 12.46
N ASP A 108 -4.18 4.98 13.60
CA ASP A 108 -4.96 6.19 13.93
C ASP A 108 -4.15 7.36 14.49
N TYR A 109 -2.83 7.33 14.36
CA TYR A 109 -1.99 8.38 14.92
C TYR A 109 -2.04 9.67 14.10
N TYR A 110 -1.99 9.54 12.77
CA TYR A 110 -1.81 10.68 11.88
C TYR A 110 -3.14 11.28 11.42
N GLN A 111 -3.19 12.61 11.35
CA GLN A 111 -4.31 13.31 10.73
C GLN A 111 -4.10 13.47 9.22
N ALA A 112 -5.19 13.71 8.49
CA ALA A 112 -5.17 13.89 7.05
C ALA A 112 -4.21 15.01 6.61
N GLU A 113 -4.12 16.10 7.37
CA GLU A 113 -3.21 17.22 7.11
C GLU A 113 -1.73 16.83 7.24
N GLU A 114 -1.38 15.96 8.19
CA GLU A 114 -0.01 15.46 8.36
C GLU A 114 0.37 14.51 7.24
N MET A 115 -0.55 13.63 6.83
CA MET A 115 -0.35 12.73 5.70
C MET A 115 -0.22 13.50 4.38
N LYS A 116 -1.04 14.54 4.18
CA LYS A 116 -0.88 15.45 3.04
C LYS A 116 0.53 16.05 3.00
N LYS A 117 1.04 16.56 4.12
CA LYS A 117 2.40 17.10 4.19
C LYS A 117 3.46 16.05 3.85
N LEU A 118 3.33 14.83 4.38
CA LEU A 118 4.25 13.73 4.08
C LEU A 118 4.27 13.42 2.57
N PHE A 119 3.11 13.33 1.94
CA PHE A 119 3.01 13.05 0.50
C PHE A 119 3.44 14.23 -0.38
N GLU A 120 3.29 15.48 0.08
CA GLU A 120 3.88 16.63 -0.61
C GLU A 120 5.41 16.61 -0.55
N GLN A 121 6.01 16.19 0.58
CA GLN A 121 7.46 15.97 0.66
C GLN A 121 7.92 14.85 -0.28
N LEU A 122 7.12 13.79 -0.41
CA LEU A 122 7.38 12.69 -1.33
C LEU A 122 7.44 13.15 -2.81
N ARG A 123 6.64 14.15 -3.19
CA ARG A 123 6.70 14.74 -4.54
C ARG A 123 8.00 15.47 -4.84
N GLN A 124 8.78 15.85 -3.83
CA GLN A 124 10.06 16.54 -4.00
C GLN A 124 11.20 15.57 -4.34
N LEU A 125 10.97 14.25 -4.28
CA LEU A 125 11.97 13.26 -4.63
C LEU A 125 12.18 13.21 -6.15
N GLU A 126 13.43 13.26 -6.59
CA GLU A 126 13.78 13.25 -8.02
C GLU A 126 13.24 12.03 -8.80
N LEU A 127 13.11 10.88 -8.14
CA LEU A 127 12.60 9.66 -8.79
C LEU A 127 11.07 9.61 -8.82
N VAL A 128 10.38 10.51 -8.12
CA VAL A 128 8.92 10.55 -8.05
C VAL A 128 8.40 11.56 -9.06
N GLN A 129 7.53 11.11 -9.97
CA GLN A 129 6.92 11.95 -10.99
C GLN A 129 5.61 12.56 -10.52
N LEU A 130 4.80 11.77 -9.80
CA LEU A 130 3.56 12.22 -9.21
C LEU A 130 3.26 11.43 -7.94
N VAL A 131 2.59 12.10 -7.00
CA VAL A 131 1.92 11.45 -5.88
C VAL A 131 0.46 11.87 -5.88
N SER A 132 -0.45 10.92 -5.86
CA SER A 132 -1.90 11.14 -5.72
C SER A 132 -2.39 10.53 -4.42
N LEU A 133 -3.20 11.27 -3.68
CA LEU A 133 -4.00 10.69 -2.61
C LEU A 133 -5.11 9.84 -3.22
N LEU A 134 -5.38 8.69 -2.64
CA LEU A 134 -6.38 7.74 -3.11
C LEU A 134 -7.39 7.50 -1.99
N ASP A 135 -8.68 7.52 -2.34
CA ASP A 135 -9.73 7.03 -1.44
C ASP A 135 -9.88 5.52 -1.65
N ILE A 136 -9.84 4.76 -0.55
CA ILE A 136 -10.02 3.31 -0.55
C ILE A 136 -11.40 2.92 -1.07
N LYS A 137 -12.40 3.81 -0.95
CA LYS A 137 -13.75 3.61 -1.48
C LYS A 137 -13.80 3.55 -3.00
N ASP A 138 -12.86 4.21 -3.68
CA ASP A 138 -12.77 4.23 -5.14
C ASP A 138 -12.06 2.99 -5.71
N ILE A 139 -11.40 2.21 -4.86
CA ILE A 139 -10.61 1.04 -5.25
C ILE A 139 -11.49 -0.21 -5.20
N LYS A 140 -11.72 -0.81 -6.36
CA LYS A 140 -12.54 -2.00 -6.51
C LYS A 140 -11.83 -3.25 -6.01
N ASN A 141 -10.53 -3.37 -6.32
CA ASN A 141 -9.71 -4.53 -5.97
C ASN A 141 -8.94 -4.33 -4.66
N LYS A 142 -9.47 -3.53 -3.72
CA LYS A 142 -8.81 -3.21 -2.44
C LYS A 142 -8.47 -4.44 -1.60
N MET A 143 -9.22 -5.54 -1.76
CA MET A 143 -8.91 -6.81 -1.09
C MET A 143 -7.51 -7.35 -1.42
N ASN A 144 -6.94 -6.98 -2.57
CA ASN A 144 -5.59 -7.41 -2.95
C ASN A 144 -4.50 -6.78 -2.06
N LEU A 145 -4.80 -5.70 -1.34
CA LEU A 145 -3.86 -5.06 -0.41
C LEU A 145 -3.84 -5.73 0.97
N ILE A 146 -4.77 -6.66 1.22
CA ILE A 146 -4.89 -7.42 2.46
C ILE A 146 -4.04 -8.69 2.33
N PHE A 147 -3.30 -9.01 3.39
CA PHE A 147 -2.41 -10.16 3.52
C PHE A 147 -2.72 -10.99 4.76
#